data_AF-A0A9D8YL59-F1
#
_entry.id   AF-A0A9D8YL59-F1
#
_cell.length_a   1.000
_cell.length_b   1.000
_cell.length_c   1.000
_cell.angle_alpha   90.00
_cell.angle_beta   90.00
_cell.angle_gamma   90.00
#
_symmetry.space_group_name_H-M   'P 1'
#
loop_
_entity.id
_entity.type
_entity.pdbx_description
1 polymer ?
#
loop_
_entity_poly.entity_id
_entity_poly.type
_entity_poly.pdbx_seq_one_letter_code
_entity_poly.pdbx_strand_id
1 'polypeptide(L)' 'MHKSETPDLARIRKEAKSRRRRQGHASYMQYLDLVARELYGVRHFHEAQAVSRAAHMTRSRQVSPTHHYLRSLQAYYLDF' A
#
# COMPACT_ATOMS: atom_id res chain seq x y z
N MET A 1 -7.98 9.57 -18.27
CA MET A 1 -7.93 9.38 -16.80
C MET A 1 -6.97 8.23 -16.54
N HIS A 2 -5.75 8.54 -16.11
CA HIS A 2 -4.63 7.61 -16.07
C HIS A 2 -4.93 6.42 -15.16
N LYS A 3 -4.86 5.24 -15.78
CA LYS A 3 -4.92 3.92 -15.17
C LYS A 3 -3.57 3.65 -14.49
N SER A 4 -3.60 2.89 -13.40
CA SER A 4 -2.45 2.24 -12.74
C SER A 4 -1.39 3.15 -12.11
N GLU A 5 -1.79 4.03 -11.20
CA GLU A 5 -0.87 4.56 -10.19
C GLU A 5 -1.20 3.93 -8.84
N THR A 6 -0.17 3.41 -8.17
CA THR A 6 -0.28 2.91 -6.80
C THR A 6 -0.97 3.96 -5.93
N PRO A 7 -2.00 3.58 -5.15
CA PRO A 7 -2.76 4.56 -4.39
C PRO A 7 -1.84 5.34 -3.43
N ASP A 8 -1.77 6.65 -3.62
CA ASP A 8 -1.02 7.53 -2.70
C ASP A 8 -1.84 7.72 -1.42
N LEU A 9 -1.47 6.96 -0.40
CA LEU A 9 -2.11 7.00 0.92
C LEU A 9 -1.94 8.36 1.61
N ALA A 10 -0.84 9.09 1.35
CA ALA A 10 -0.60 10.39 1.95
C ALA A 10 -1.56 11.44 1.38
N ARG A 11 -1.81 11.39 0.06
CA ARG A 11 -2.78 12.24 -0.61
C ARG A 11 -4.20 12.03 -0.06
N ILE A 12 -4.63 10.78 0.08
CA ILE A 12 -5.96 10.45 0.65
C ILE A 12 -6.11 11.03 2.06
N ARG A 13 -5.11 10.85 2.93
CA ARG A 13 -5.13 11.36 4.32
C ARG A 13 -5.16 12.88 4.38
N LYS A 14 -4.34 13.55 3.56
CA LYS A 14 -4.27 15.02 3.50
C LYS A 14 -5.63 15.61 3.13
N GLU A 15 -6.27 15.02 2.13
CA GLU A 15 -7.54 15.51 1.61
C GLU A 15 -8.71 15.18 2.56
N ALA A 16 -8.73 13.98 3.16
CA ALA A 16 -9.71 13.63 4.20
C ALA A 16 -9.63 14.59 5.40
N LYS A 17 -8.43 14.96 5.84
CA LYS A 17 -8.23 15.92 6.93
C LYS A 17 -8.74 17.33 6.57
N SER A 18 -8.53 17.75 5.32
CA SER A 18 -9.04 19.02 4.81
C SER A 18 -10.57 19.05 4.80
N ARG A 19 -11.21 18.00 4.27
CA ARG A 19 -12.68 17.89 4.21
C ARG A 19 -13.31 17.84 5.58
N ARG A 20 -12.73 17.07 6.51
CA ARG A 20 -13.18 17.02 7.90
C ARG A 20 -13.15 18.39 8.57
N ARG A 21 -12.13 19.21 8.32
CA ARG A 21 -12.05 20.58 8.87
C ARG A 21 -13.11 21.52 8.31
N ARG A 22 -13.50 21.32 7.04
CA ARG A 22 -14.50 22.17 6.37
C ARG A 22 -15.94 21.83 6.74
N GLN A 23 -16.22 20.53 6.86
CA GLN A 23 -17.60 20.04 6.99
C GLN A 23 -17.92 19.48 8.38
N GLY A 24 -16.97 18.91 9.12
CA GLY A 24 -17.15 18.51 10.53
C GLY A 24 -18.22 17.45 10.86
N HIS A 25 -19.09 17.08 9.92
CA HIS A 25 -20.29 16.28 10.18
C HIS A 25 -20.04 14.76 10.23
N ALA A 26 -18.93 14.28 9.66
CA ALA A 26 -18.64 12.85 9.53
C ALA A 26 -17.35 12.45 10.28
N SER A 27 -17.23 11.15 10.59
CA SER A 27 -16.03 10.60 11.20
C SER A 27 -14.84 10.67 10.22
N TYR A 28 -13.63 10.67 10.76
CA TYR A 28 -12.42 10.68 9.94
C TYR A 28 -12.35 9.46 8.99
N MET A 29 -12.83 8.29 9.44
CA MET A 29 -12.88 7.07 8.62
C MET A 29 -13.83 7.21 7.43
N GLN A 30 -14.98 7.85 7.63
CA GLN A 30 -15.92 8.13 6.54
C GLN A 30 -15.32 9.06 5.49
N TYR A 31 -14.57 10.08 5.91
CA TYR A 31 -13.85 10.95 4.97
C TYR A 31 -12.73 10.21 4.21
N LEU A 32 -12.04 9.27 4.86
CA LEU A 32 -11.03 8.45 4.19
C LEU A 32 -11.66 7.57 3.10
N ASP A 33 -12.76 6.90 3.40
CA ASP A 33 -13.46 6.05 2.44
C ASP A 33 -14.02 6.88 1.27
N LEU A 34 -14.60 8.04 1.56
CA LEU A 34 -15.16 8.94 0.55
C LEU A 34 -14.08 9.47 -0.40
N VAL A 35 -12.93 9.92 0.13
CA VAL A 35 -11.80 10.38 -0.68
C VAL A 35 -11.14 9.23 -1.44
N ALA A 36 -11.01 8.05 -0.84
CA ALA A 36 -10.46 6.88 -1.51
C ALA A 36 -11.34 6.46 -2.71
N ARG A 37 -12.67 6.52 -2.55
CA ARG A 37 -13.64 6.26 -3.62
C ARG A 37 -13.55 7.27 -4.75
N GLU A 38 -13.45 8.56 -4.44
CA GLU A 38 -13.37 9.61 -5.46
C GLU A 38 -12.06 9.57 -6.25
N LEU A 39 -10.92 9.37 -5.56
CA LEU A 39 -9.60 9.43 -6.20
C LEU A 39 -9.23 8.15 -6.94
N TYR A 40 -9.59 6.99 -6.38
CA TYR A 40 -9.09 5.68 -6.85
C TYR A 40 -10.19 4.67 -7.15
N GLY A 41 -11.47 5.03 -6.96
CA GLY A 41 -12.60 4.14 -7.24
C GLY A 41 -12.78 2.98 -6.25
N VAL A 42 -12.02 2.95 -5.14
CA VAL A 42 -12.11 1.90 -4.11
C VAL A 42 -13.23 2.19 -3.12
N ARG A 43 -13.88 1.16 -2.55
CA ARG A 43 -14.98 1.39 -1.60
C ARG A 43 -14.48 1.82 -0.23
N HIS A 44 -13.35 1.25 0.18
CA HIS A 44 -12.78 1.48 1.50
C HIS A 44 -11.30 1.84 1.43
N PHE A 45 -10.84 2.65 2.39
CA PHE A 45 -9.44 3.06 2.47
C PHE A 45 -8.48 1.88 2.65
N HIS A 46 -8.88 0.82 3.36
CA HIS A 46 -8.04 -0.36 3.56
C HIS A 46 -7.76 -1.12 2.25
N GLU A 47 -8.66 -1.05 1.26
CA GLU A 47 -8.43 -1.61 -0.08
C GLU A 47 -7.27 -0.87 -0.76
N ALA A 48 -7.26 0.47 -0.69
CA ALA A 48 -6.13 1.27 -1.16
C ALA A 48 -4.83 0.93 -0.41
N GLN A 49 -4.89 0.67 0.89
CA GLN A 49 -3.72 0.22 1.66
C GLN A 49 -3.21 -1.15 1.20
N ALA A 50 -4.10 -2.10 0.93
CA ALA A 50 -3.73 -3.42 0.45
C ALA A 50 -3.04 -3.35 -0.92
N VAL A 51 -3.57 -2.52 -1.85
CA VAL A 51 -2.97 -2.32 -3.17
C VAL A 51 -1.61 -1.64 -3.07
N SER A 52 -1.48 -0.60 -2.24
CA SER A 52 -0.18 0.07 -2.00
C SER A 52 0.85 -0.90 -1.41
N ARG A 53 0.47 -1.72 -0.42
CA ARG A 53 1.34 -2.74 0.17
C ARG A 53 1.78 -3.80 -0.85
N ALA A 54 0.86 -4.30 -1.67
CA ALA A 54 1.17 -5.27 -2.73
C ALA A 54 2.18 -4.70 -3.74
N ALA A 55 2.05 -3.41 -4.08
CA ALA A 55 3.03 -2.73 -4.94
C ALA A 55 4.42 -2.58 -4.30
N HIS A 56 4.48 -2.35 -2.99
CA HIS A 56 5.76 -2.35 -2.27
C HIS A 56 6.40 -3.74 -2.19
N MET A 57 5.60 -4.80 -1.96
CA MET A 57 6.11 -6.17 -1.88
C MET A 57 6.64 -6.70 -3.23
N THR A 58 5.99 -6.34 -4.34
CA THR A 58 6.49 -6.68 -5.69
C THR A 58 7.81 -5.98 -5.99
N ARG A 59 8.00 -4.75 -5.50
CA ARG A 59 9.27 -4.01 -5.64
C ARG A 59 10.40 -4.59 -4.81
N SER A 60 10.12 -5.14 -3.62
CA SER A 60 11.14 -5.76 -2.75
C SER A 60 11.45 -7.21 -3.09
N ARG A 61 10.66 -7.86 -3.96
CA ARG A 61 10.86 -9.28 -4.35
C ARG A 61 11.73 -9.46 -5.59
N GLN A 62 12.50 -8.43 -5.96
CA GLN A 62 13.72 -8.56 -6.77
C GLN A 62 14.82 -9.19 -5.91
N VAL A 63 14.57 -10.38 -5.37
CA VAL A 63 15.59 -11.16 -4.67
C VAL A 63 16.44 -11.78 -5.77
N SER A 64 17.69 -11.29 -5.87
CA SER A 64 18.70 -11.78 -6.81
C SER A 64 18.71 -13.33 -6.84
N PRO A 65 18.83 -13.97 -8.02
CA PRO A 65 18.96 -15.43 -8.14
C PRO A 65 20.05 -16.04 -7.24
N THR A 66 21.04 -15.23 -6.84
CA THR A 66 22.13 -15.63 -5.93
C THR A 66 21.67 -15.92 -4.49
N HIS A 67 20.49 -15.46 -4.08
CA HIS A 67 20.00 -15.67 -2.71
C HIS A 67 19.55 -17.11 -2.46
N HIS A 68 19.10 -17.82 -3.50
CA HIS A 68 18.82 -19.25 -3.41
C HIS A 68 20.10 -20.06 -3.21
N TYR A 69 21.18 -19.71 -3.93
CA TYR A 69 22.47 -20.40 -3.84
C TYR A 69 23.10 -20.33 -2.44
N LEU A 70 23.09 -19.15 -1.81
CA LEU A 70 23.69 -18.96 -0.49
C LEU A 70 22.96 -19.75 0.61
N ARG A 71 21.62 -19.87 0.53
CA ARG A 71 20.84 -20.66 1.50
C ARG A 71 21.11 -22.16 1.38
N SER A 72 21.28 -22.68 0.16
CA SER A 72 21.62 -24.10 -0.04
C SER A 72 23.02 -24.45 0.46
N LEU A 73 24.00 -23.54 0.36
CA LEU A 73 25.34 -23.78 0.90
C LEU A 73 25.36 -23.79 2.42
N GLN A 74 24.57 -22.92 3.07
CA GLN A 74 24.48 -22.87 4.53
C GLN A 74 23.99 -24.19 5.14
N ALA A 75 23.07 -24.88 4.47
CA ALA A 75 22.57 -26.19 4.93
C ALA A 75 23.61 -27.32 4.81
N TYR A 76 24.61 -27.19 3.93
CA TYR A 76 25.60 -28.25 3.70
C TYR A 76 26.77 -28.19 4.70
N TYR A 77 27.09 -27.02 5.26
CA TYR A 77 28.21 -26.83 6.19
C TYR A 77 27.82 -26.83 7.68
N LEU A 78 26.54 -26.94 8.00
CA LEU A 78 26.04 -27.02 9.39
C LEU A 78 25.94 -28.46 9.93
N ASP A 79 26.20 -29.46 9.08
CA ASP A 79 26.17 -30.90 9.41
C ASP A 79 27.59 -31.50 9.54
N PHE A 80 28.63 -30.67 9.74
CA PHE A 80 30.02 -31.11 9.96
C PHE A 80 30.56 -30.64 11.32
#